data_AF-A0A015KHG0-F1
#
_entry.id   AF-A0A015KHG0-F1
#
_cell.length_a   1.000
_cell.length_b   1.000
_cell.length_c   1.000
_cell.angle_alpha   90.00
_cell.angle_beta   90.00
_cell.angle_gamma   90.00
#
_symmetry.space_group_name_H-M   'P 1'
#
loop_
_entity.id
_entity.type
_entity.pdbx_description
1 polymer ?
#
loop_
_entity_poly.entity_id
_entity_poly.type
_entity_poly.pdbx_seq_one_letter_code
_entity_poly.pdbx_strand_id
1 'polypeptide(L)'
;MNEYKAMPNCYVMISKKINKGFSPKQIRQRWISQLDPRLCQWPLDNNEKFYIIHWVEGYKIKNPSKNINWKELIFEMEKKFGKFRSESKVKNYYSSTLKQRRKRQLPSNDNVFNQNNNVPTTVLPSPQDINVPKGYLHDIDFPIIKGSDRIKIKNLLN
;
A
#
# COMPACT_ATOMS: atom_id res chain seq x y z
N MET A 1 0.89 16.17 -24.06
CA MET A 1 1.98 15.21 -23.80
C MET A 1 2.33 14.37 -25.02
N ASN A 2 1.34 13.93 -25.82
CA ASN A 2 1.57 13.10 -27.02
C ASN A 2 2.50 13.75 -28.06
N GLU A 3 2.39 15.08 -28.27
CA GLU A 3 3.26 15.84 -29.18
C GLU A 3 4.76 15.75 -28.86
N TYR A 4 5.14 15.59 -27.59
CA TYR A 4 6.54 15.57 -27.15
C TYR A 4 6.98 14.20 -26.61
N LYS A 5 6.13 13.16 -26.75
CA LYS A 5 6.34 11.85 -26.08
C LYS A 5 7.59 11.13 -26.56
N ALA A 6 7.97 11.32 -27.82
CA ALA A 6 9.15 10.71 -28.43
C ALA A 6 10.45 11.50 -28.16
N MET A 7 10.37 12.70 -27.59
CA MET A 7 11.54 13.55 -27.41
C MET A 7 12.17 13.33 -26.02
N PRO A 8 13.51 13.25 -25.93
CA PRO A 8 14.20 13.36 -24.65
C PRO A 8 13.85 14.70 -23.99
N ASN A 9 13.70 14.71 -22.66
CA ASN A 9 13.37 15.91 -21.87
C ASN A 9 12.03 16.60 -22.20
N CYS A 10 11.03 15.84 -22.64
CA CYS A 10 9.69 16.33 -22.97
C CYS A 10 9.07 17.28 -21.91
N TYR A 11 9.25 17.01 -20.61
CA TYR A 11 8.75 17.87 -19.54
C TYR A 11 9.44 19.24 -19.46
N VAL A 12 10.72 19.34 -19.86
CA VAL A 12 11.46 20.61 -19.92
C VAL A 12 10.90 21.48 -21.03
N MET A 13 10.63 20.88 -22.19
CA MET A 13 10.02 21.58 -23.32
C MET A 13 8.61 22.06 -22.99
N ILE A 14 7.81 21.22 -22.33
CA ILE A 14 6.45 21.59 -21.89
C ILE A 14 6.50 22.71 -20.86
N SER A 15 7.45 22.70 -19.92
CA SER A 15 7.65 23.78 -18.94
C SER A 15 7.90 25.13 -19.63
N LYS A 16 8.83 25.16 -20.59
CA LYS A 16 9.13 26.36 -21.39
C LYS A 16 7.91 26.82 -22.21
N LYS A 17 7.18 25.87 -22.82
CA LYS A 17 6.00 26.18 -23.66
C LYS A 17 4.82 26.71 -22.85
N ILE A 18 4.54 26.13 -21.67
CA ILE A 18 3.45 26.58 -20.81
C ILE A 18 3.76 27.98 -20.25
N ASN A 19 5.03 28.29 -19.98
CA ASN A 19 5.51 29.59 -19.50
C ASN A 19 4.71 30.16 -18.30
N LYS A 20 4.28 29.28 -17.38
CA LYS A 20 3.56 29.65 -16.14
C LYS A 20 4.37 29.36 -14.87
N GLY A 21 5.70 29.27 -14.99
CA GLY A 21 6.58 28.98 -13.86
C GLY A 21 6.50 27.53 -13.30
N PHE A 22 5.80 26.61 -13.96
CA PHE A 22 5.78 25.21 -13.55
C PHE A 22 7.10 24.52 -13.85
N SER A 23 7.72 23.93 -12.83
CA SER A 23 8.90 23.09 -12.97
C SER A 23 8.59 21.84 -13.79
N PRO A 24 9.53 21.34 -14.62
CA PRO A 24 9.40 20.06 -15.30
C PRO A 24 9.03 18.91 -14.37
N LYS A 25 9.51 18.93 -13.12
CA LYS A 25 9.16 17.93 -12.09
C LYS A 25 7.69 17.98 -11.71
N GLN A 26 7.12 19.19 -11.54
CA GLN A 26 5.70 19.37 -11.21
C GLN A 26 4.82 18.88 -12.35
N ILE A 27 5.20 19.19 -13.60
CA ILE A 27 4.48 18.76 -14.80
C ILE A 27 4.50 17.23 -14.89
N ARG A 28 5.67 16.62 -14.74
CA ARG A 28 5.80 15.15 -14.71
C ARG A 28 4.93 14.54 -13.63
N GLN A 29 5.00 15.07 -12.40
CA GLN A 29 4.24 14.54 -11.28
C GLN A 29 2.73 14.64 -11.54
N ARG A 30 2.24 15.78 -12.03
CA ARG A 30 0.84 15.98 -12.37
C ARG A 30 0.39 15.03 -13.49
N TRP A 31 1.24 14.81 -14.49
CA TRP A 31 0.96 13.87 -15.58
C TRP A 31 0.75 12.44 -15.07
N ILE A 32 1.74 11.88 -14.38
CA ILE A 32 1.69 10.48 -13.92
C ILE A 32 0.66 10.22 -12.81
N SER A 33 0.16 11.26 -12.15
CA SER A 33 -0.80 11.12 -11.05
C SER A 33 -2.24 11.41 -11.47
N GLN A 34 -2.45 12.31 -12.44
CA GLN A 34 -3.78 12.87 -12.71
C GLN A 34 -4.12 13.05 -14.20
N LEU A 35 -3.15 13.34 -15.07
CA LEU A 35 -3.46 13.74 -16.46
C LEU A 35 -3.21 12.66 -17.51
N ASP A 36 -2.52 11.55 -17.19
CA ASP A 36 -2.39 10.43 -18.14
C ASP A 36 -3.78 9.84 -18.43
N PRO A 37 -4.26 9.84 -19.69
CA PRO A 37 -5.60 9.35 -20.05
C PRO A 37 -5.83 7.87 -19.70
N ARG A 38 -4.76 7.09 -19.57
CA ARG A 38 -4.86 5.67 -19.17
C ARG A 38 -5.20 5.51 -17.70
N LEU A 39 -4.98 6.54 -16.87
CA LEU A 39 -5.25 6.48 -15.45
C LEU A 39 -6.73 6.39 -15.16
N CYS A 40 -7.11 5.34 -14.44
CA CYS A 40 -8.44 5.20 -13.89
C CYS A 40 -8.60 6.13 -12.67
N GLN A 41 -9.30 7.25 -12.88
CA GLN A 41 -9.52 8.28 -11.86
C GLN A 41 -10.58 7.91 -10.81
N TRP A 42 -11.41 6.92 -11.11
CA TRP A 42 -12.46 6.42 -10.21
C TRP A 42 -11.91 6.07 -8.82
N PRO A 43 -12.74 6.06 -7.76
CA PRO A 43 -12.33 5.52 -6.47
C PRO A 43 -11.79 4.08 -6.59
N LEU A 44 -10.97 3.67 -5.63
CA LEU A 44 -10.61 2.24 -5.51
C LEU A 44 -11.86 1.48 -5.09
N ASP A 45 -12.19 0.43 -5.82
CA ASP A 45 -13.27 -0.48 -5.47
C ASP A 45 -12.85 -1.36 -4.28
N ASN A 46 -13.82 -2.06 -3.68
CA ASN A 46 -13.53 -2.87 -2.49
C ASN A 46 -12.58 -4.03 -2.81
N ASN A 47 -12.69 -4.63 -3.99
CA ASN A 47 -11.83 -5.73 -4.42
C ASN A 47 -10.37 -5.27 -4.59
N GLU A 48 -10.16 -4.11 -5.20
CA GLU A 48 -8.85 -3.46 -5.33
C GLU A 48 -8.26 -3.13 -3.96
N LYS A 49 -9.08 -2.59 -3.04
CA LYS A 49 -8.66 -2.27 -1.67
C LYS A 49 -8.17 -3.51 -0.92
N PHE A 50 -8.95 -4.60 -0.92
CA PHE A 50 -8.56 -5.87 -0.32
C PHE A 50 -7.28 -6.40 -0.96
N TYR A 51 -7.20 -6.36 -2.29
CA TYR A 51 -6.04 -6.83 -3.02
C TYR A 51 -4.75 -6.07 -2.64
N ILE A 52 -4.80 -4.74 -2.53
CA ILE A 52 -3.65 -3.92 -2.10
C ILE A 52 -3.16 -4.38 -0.72
N ILE A 53 -4.07 -4.59 0.23
CA ILE A 53 -3.72 -5.00 1.59
C ILE A 53 -3.03 -6.37 1.56
N HIS A 54 -3.67 -7.37 0.97
CA HIS A 54 -3.16 -8.74 0.93
C HIS A 54 -1.83 -8.84 0.17
N TRP A 55 -1.72 -8.15 -0.96
CA TRP A 55 -0.49 -8.16 -1.76
C TRP A 55 0.67 -7.56 -0.96
N VAL A 56 0.46 -6.41 -0.30
CA VAL A 56 1.53 -5.75 0.47
C VAL A 56 1.92 -6.57 1.71
N GLU A 57 0.96 -7.16 2.40
CA GLU A 57 1.22 -8.03 3.55
C GLU A 57 1.99 -9.29 3.13
N GLY A 58 1.56 -9.96 2.06
CA GLY A 58 2.29 -11.09 1.48
C GLY A 58 3.68 -10.72 0.97
N TYR A 59 3.85 -9.54 0.37
CA TYR A 59 5.15 -9.05 -0.08
C TYR A 59 6.12 -8.84 1.10
N LYS A 60 5.64 -8.24 2.19
CA LYS A 60 6.43 -7.99 3.41
C LYS A 60 6.84 -9.30 4.11
N ILE A 61 5.94 -10.29 4.15
CA ILE A 61 6.27 -11.61 4.72
C ILE A 61 7.40 -12.27 3.91
N LYS A 62 7.31 -12.22 2.58
CA LYS A 62 8.33 -12.79 1.67
C LYS A 62 9.63 -11.98 1.63
N ASN A 63 9.56 -10.67 1.88
CA ASN A 63 10.69 -9.76 1.77
C ASN A 63 10.73 -8.78 2.96
N PRO A 64 11.06 -9.23 4.18
CA PRO A 64 10.96 -8.42 5.39
C PRO A 64 11.84 -7.16 5.36
N SER A 65 12.99 -7.22 4.69
CA SER A 65 13.96 -6.11 4.63
C SER A 65 13.85 -5.24 3.38
N LYS A 66 12.97 -5.56 2.42
CA LYS A 66 12.86 -4.80 1.17
C LYS A 66 11.74 -3.79 1.23
N ASN A 67 12.00 -2.64 0.62
CA ASN A 67 10.96 -1.65 0.35
C ASN A 67 9.93 -2.22 -0.61
N ILE A 68 8.66 -1.88 -0.38
CA ILE A 68 7.52 -2.31 -1.20
C ILE A 68 7.74 -1.83 -2.64
N ASN A 69 7.70 -2.76 -3.59
CA ASN A 69 7.74 -2.44 -5.00
C ASN A 69 6.35 -2.03 -5.51
N TRP A 70 6.03 -0.74 -5.38
CA TRP A 70 4.72 -0.22 -5.78
C TRP A 70 4.44 -0.32 -7.28
N LYS A 71 5.47 -0.27 -8.13
CA LYS A 71 5.30 -0.40 -9.58
C LYS A 71 4.83 -1.81 -9.96
N GLU A 72 5.36 -2.82 -9.29
CA GLU A 72 4.95 -4.22 -9.46
C GLU A 72 3.51 -4.43 -8.99
N LEU A 73 3.12 -3.87 -7.84
CA LEU A 73 1.73 -3.90 -7.39
C LEU A 73 0.77 -3.27 -8.42
N ILE A 74 1.11 -2.11 -8.98
CA ILE A 74 0.27 -1.45 -9.99
C ILE A 74 0.12 -2.33 -11.24
N PHE A 75 1.22 -2.94 -11.70
CA PHE A 75 1.21 -3.84 -12.84
C PHE A 75 0.30 -5.06 -12.60
N GLU A 76 0.41 -5.69 -11.43
CA GLU A 76 -0.46 -6.81 -11.05
C GLU A 76 -1.92 -6.38 -10.90
N MET A 77 -2.19 -5.19 -10.36
CA MET A 77 -3.54 -4.62 -10.30
C MET A 77 -4.12 -4.36 -11.70
N GLU A 78 -3.34 -3.79 -12.61
CA GLU A 78 -3.76 -3.55 -13.99
C GLU A 78 -4.10 -4.86 -14.70
N LYS A 79 -3.24 -5.88 -14.56
CA LYS A 79 -3.47 -7.21 -15.09
C LYS A 79 -4.75 -7.87 -14.53
N LYS A 80 -5.02 -7.68 -13.24
CA LYS A 80 -6.16 -8.31 -12.56
C LYS A 80 -7.49 -7.61 -12.79
N PHE A 81 -7.50 -6.27 -12.78
CA PHE A 81 -8.72 -5.46 -12.79
C PHE A 81 -8.95 -4.70 -14.10
N GLY A 82 -7.98 -4.72 -15.02
CA GLY A 82 -8.02 -3.95 -16.26
C GLY A 82 -7.96 -2.43 -16.04
N LYS A 83 -7.57 -1.98 -14.84
CA LYS A 83 -7.57 -0.56 -14.44
C LYS A 83 -6.16 -0.13 -14.07
N PHE A 84 -5.58 0.78 -14.85
CA PHE A 84 -4.30 1.39 -14.51
C PHE A 84 -4.48 2.44 -13.41
N ARG A 85 -3.99 2.15 -12.21
CA ARG A 85 -4.09 3.02 -11.03
C ARG A 85 -2.79 3.80 -10.82
N SER A 86 -2.89 5.07 -10.41
CA SER A 86 -1.69 5.85 -10.09
C SER A 86 -1.04 5.34 -8.80
N GLU A 87 0.30 5.35 -8.79
CA GLU A 87 1.10 4.94 -7.64
C GLU A 87 0.74 5.72 -6.37
N SER A 88 0.51 7.02 -6.52
CA SER A 88 0.09 7.89 -5.41
C SER A 88 -1.24 7.42 -4.81
N LYS A 89 -2.21 6.99 -5.61
CA LYS A 89 -3.52 6.56 -5.13
C LYS A 89 -3.43 5.28 -4.30
N VAL A 90 -2.66 4.30 -4.79
CA VAL A 90 -2.41 3.03 -4.10
C VAL A 90 -1.65 3.25 -2.79
N LYS A 91 -0.56 4.05 -2.82
CA LYS A 91 0.22 4.40 -1.63
C LYS A 91 -0.61 5.12 -0.58
N ASN A 92 -1.42 6.11 -1.00
CA ASN A 92 -2.24 6.90 -0.10
C ASN A 92 -3.29 6.03 0.59
N TYR A 93 -3.90 5.09 -0.14
CA TYR A 93 -4.83 4.13 0.44
C TYR A 93 -4.15 3.28 1.51
N TYR A 94 -3.05 2.60 1.18
CA TYR A 94 -2.37 1.72 2.13
C TYR A 94 -1.88 2.48 3.38
N SER A 95 -1.29 3.67 3.19
CA SER A 95 -0.82 4.52 4.30
C SER A 95 -1.96 4.96 5.21
N SER A 96 -3.12 5.29 4.65
CA SER A 96 -4.31 5.66 5.42
C SER A 96 -4.84 4.48 6.22
N THR A 97 -4.89 3.30 5.62
CA THR A 97 -5.25 2.05 6.30
C THR A 97 -4.32 1.75 7.47
N LEU A 98 -3.00 1.92 7.29
CA LEU A 98 -2.03 1.71 8.37
C LEU A 98 -2.22 2.70 9.53
N LYS A 99 -2.48 3.97 9.23
CA LYS A 99 -2.80 4.99 10.25
C LYS A 99 -4.06 4.63 11.04
N GLN A 100 -5.12 4.18 10.36
CA GLN A 100 -6.35 3.74 11.02
C GLN A 100 -6.11 2.53 11.92
N ARG A 101 -5.33 1.53 11.47
CA ARG A 101 -4.97 0.37 12.29
C ARG A 101 -4.20 0.77 13.55
N ARG A 102 -3.26 1.70 13.45
CA ARG A 102 -2.50 2.22 14.61
C ARG A 102 -3.41 2.96 15.60
N LYS A 103 -4.36 3.78 15.12
CA LYS A 103 -5.32 4.46 15.98
C LYS A 103 -6.21 3.49 16.75
N ARG A 104 -6.63 2.38 16.13
CA ARG A 104 -7.44 1.34 16.78
C ARG A 104 -6.67 0.50 17.80
N GLN A 105 -5.34 0.49 17.72
CA GLN A 105 -4.46 -0.24 18.64
C GLN A 105 -3.99 0.60 19.83
N LEU A 106 -4.25 1.91 19.81
CA LEU A 106 -3.95 2.75 20.97
C LEU A 106 -5.05 2.51 22.01
N PRO A 107 -4.73 2.08 23.25
CA PRO A 107 -5.73 2.00 24.29
C PRO A 107 -6.27 3.42 24.53
N SER A 108 -7.60 3.59 24.40
CA SER A 108 -8.27 4.81 24.84
C SER A 108 -8.13 4.84 26.36
N ASN A 109 -7.15 5.57 26.87
CA ASN A 109 -7.06 5.88 28.30
C ASN A 109 -8.11 6.96 28.62
N ASP A 110 -9.38 6.63 28.45
CA ASP A 110 -10.50 7.40 28.98
C ASP A 110 -11.07 6.64 30.18
N ASN A 111 -10.28 6.59 31.25
CA ASN A 111 -10.79 6.33 32.59
C ASN A 111 -10.54 7.56 33.44
N VAL A 112 -11.49 8.49 33.36
CA VAL A 112 -11.76 9.49 34.38
C VAL A 112 -12.29 8.75 35.60
N PHE A 113 -11.51 8.69 36.68
CA PHE A 113 -12.06 8.61 38.04
C PHE A 113 -11.23 9.48 39.00
N ASN A 114 -11.98 10.08 39.91
CA ASN A 114 -11.69 11.27 40.69
C ASN A 114 -10.83 10.98 41.95
N GLN A 115 -9.94 11.92 42.26
CA GLN A 115 -9.30 12.33 43.53
C GLN A 115 -9.55 11.50 44.83
N ASN A 116 -8.48 11.01 45.49
CA ASN A 116 -7.94 11.52 46.78
C ASN A 116 -7.02 10.54 47.58
N ASN A 117 -5.84 11.06 47.93
CA ASN A 117 -5.02 10.90 49.16
C ASN A 117 -4.17 9.64 49.49
N ASN A 118 -2.86 9.94 49.65
CA ASN A 118 -1.82 9.41 50.58
C ASN A 118 -0.96 8.17 50.23
N VAL A 119 0.33 8.47 50.04
CA VAL A 119 1.61 7.72 49.90
C VAL A 119 2.00 6.99 51.22
N PRO A 120 3.00 6.05 51.37
CA PRO A 120 4.06 5.55 50.45
C PRO A 120 4.33 4.01 50.33
N THR A 121 4.92 3.64 49.18
CA THR A 121 6.15 2.83 48.92
C THR A 121 6.40 1.43 49.54
N THR A 122 6.96 0.56 48.68
CA THR A 122 7.74 -0.70 48.92
C THR A 122 6.85 -1.95 49.06
N VAL A 123 6.95 -3.05 48.30
CA VAL A 123 8.09 -3.85 47.82
C VAL A 123 7.62 -4.68 46.60
N LEU A 124 8.50 -4.91 45.62
CA LEU A 124 8.33 -5.82 44.48
C LEU A 124 8.35 -7.30 44.93
N PRO A 125 7.59 -8.20 44.30
CA PRO A 125 8.15 -9.49 43.95
C PRO A 125 8.08 -9.79 42.45
N SER A 126 9.19 -10.35 41.98
CA SER A 126 9.43 -10.96 40.68
C SER A 126 8.72 -12.34 40.58
N PRO A 127 8.97 -13.15 39.54
CA PRO A 127 8.23 -13.25 38.28
C PRO A 127 7.51 -14.60 38.16
N GLN A 128 6.29 -14.68 37.62
CA GLN A 128 5.78 -15.85 36.87
C GLN A 128 4.35 -15.66 36.34
N ASP A 129 4.12 -16.20 35.15
CA ASP A 129 2.86 -16.55 34.49
C ASP A 129 1.93 -15.44 33.99
N ILE A 130 2.12 -15.05 32.72
CA ILE A 130 1.01 -14.60 31.87
C ILE A 130 0.91 -15.47 30.62
N ASN A 131 -0.09 -16.34 30.68
CA ASN A 131 -0.63 -17.13 29.59
C ASN A 131 -0.87 -16.28 28.34
N VAL A 132 -0.32 -16.73 27.22
CA VAL A 132 -0.63 -16.26 25.86
C VAL A 132 -2.05 -16.68 25.49
N PRO A 133 -2.96 -15.76 25.09
CA PRO A 133 -4.17 -16.17 24.40
C PRO A 133 -3.87 -16.45 22.92
N LYS A 134 -3.84 -17.74 22.57
CA LYS A 134 -4.04 -18.24 21.21
C LYS A 134 -5.49 -17.98 20.78
N GLY A 135 -5.68 -17.53 19.55
CA GLY A 135 -6.97 -17.25 18.91
C GLY A 135 -6.94 -15.81 18.39
N TYR A 136 -6.90 -15.52 17.11
CA TYR A 136 -7.76 -16.02 16.04
C TYR A 136 -6.95 -16.16 14.75
N LEU A 137 -6.56 -17.39 14.42
CA LEU A 137 -6.22 -17.79 13.06
C LEU A 137 -7.34 -18.74 12.67
N HIS A 138 -8.44 -18.17 12.16
CA HIS A 138 -9.46 -18.99 11.52
C HIS A 138 -9.03 -19.18 10.07
N ASP A 139 -8.53 -20.39 9.84
CA ASP A 139 -8.67 -21.21 8.65
C ASP A 139 -9.62 -20.62 7.61
N ILE A 140 -9.01 -20.06 6.56
CA ILE A 140 -9.59 -20.09 5.23
C ILE A 140 -8.54 -20.73 4.34
N ASP A 141 -8.63 -22.05 4.23
CA ASP A 141 -7.94 -22.81 3.20
C ASP A 141 -8.45 -22.36 1.84
N PHE A 142 -7.61 -21.62 1.12
CA PHE A 142 -7.66 -21.57 -0.35
C PHE A 142 -6.27 -21.93 -0.89
N PRO A 143 -6.22 -22.67 -2.02
CA PRO A 143 -5.06 -23.48 -2.37
C PRO A 143 -3.77 -22.66 -2.44
N ILE A 144 -2.74 -23.18 -1.76
CA ILE A 144 -1.35 -22.80 -1.97
C ILE A 144 -1.06 -23.03 -3.45
N ILE A 145 -1.01 -21.96 -4.24
CA ILE A 145 -0.37 -22.01 -5.56
C ILE A 145 1.12 -22.23 -5.28
N LYS A 146 1.50 -23.51 -5.15
CA LYS A 146 2.89 -23.91 -5.08
C LYS A 146 3.54 -23.47 -6.38
N GLY A 147 4.65 -22.74 -6.25
CA GLY A 147 5.48 -22.38 -7.38
C GLY A 147 6.05 -23.64 -8.00
N SER A 148 5.42 -24.12 -9.08
CA SER A 148 6.03 -25.03 -10.04
C SER A 148 5.19 -25.12 -11.33
N ASP A 149 4.85 -23.99 -11.96
CA ASP A 149 4.36 -23.96 -13.35
C ASP A 149 4.97 -22.78 -14.14
N ARG A 150 6.26 -22.52 -13.92
CA ARG A 150 7.09 -21.95 -14.97
C ARG A 150 7.66 -23.14 -15.74
N ILE A 151 7.00 -23.50 -16.84
CA ILE A 151 7.49 -24.14 -18.08
C ILE A 151 6.29 -24.91 -18.68
N LYS A 152 5.58 -24.26 -19.62
CA LYS A 152 4.96 -24.82 -20.84
C LYS A 152 3.99 -23.80 -21.44
N ILE A 153 4.55 -22.72 -21.99
CA ILE A 153 3.92 -22.01 -23.10
C ILE A 153 4.86 -22.19 -24.29
N LYS A 154 4.92 -23.43 -24.78
CA LYS A 154 5.31 -23.79 -26.14
C LYS A 154 4.45 -25.00 -26.51
N ASN A 155 3.77 -24.89 -27.65
CA ASN A 155 2.93 -25.91 -28.32
C ASN A 155 1.43 -25.83 -28.02
N LEU A 156 0.78 -24.80 -28.57
CA LEU A 156 -0.52 -24.91 -29.21
C LEU A 156 -0.56 -23.91 -30.36
N LEU A 157 0.23 -24.16 -31.41
CA LEU A 157 0.10 -23.64 -32.78
C LEU A 157 1.08 -24.46 -33.62
N ASN A 158 0.60 -25.61 -34.09
CA ASN A 158 0.95 -26.43 -35.25
C ASN A 158 0.59 -27.88 -34.98
#